data_AF-A0A2V8Q379-F1
#
_entry.id   AF-A0A2V8Q379-F1
#
_cell.length_a   1.000
_cell.length_b   1.000
_cell.length_c   1.000
_cell.angle_alpha   90.00
_cell.angle_beta   90.00
_cell.angle_gamma   90.00
#
_symmetry.space_group_name_H-M   'P 1'
#
loop_
_entity.id
_entity.type
_entity.pdbx_description
1 polymer ?
#
loop_
_entity_poly.entity_id
_entity_poly.type
_entity_poly.pdbx_seq_one_letter_code
_entity_poly.pdbx_strand_id
1 'polypeptide(L)'
;QAFARWGKKSEATKLLEEVAGVPTSAYSVAGVYGALGNKDKAFEMLNQAYDEHDMQLVSLKVDPALDDLRHDARFTDLIRRVGLPH
;
A
#
# COMPACT_ATOMS: atom_id res chain seq x y z
N GLN A 1 -13.21 14.48 -15.31
CA GLN A 1 -12.25 13.33 -15.29
C GLN A 1 -12.63 12.25 -14.26
N ALA A 2 -13.92 11.94 -14.04
CA ALA A 2 -14.33 11.01 -12.96
C ALA A 2 -14.28 9.51 -13.34
N PHE A 3 -14.30 9.17 -14.64
CA PHE A 3 -14.45 7.79 -15.11
C PHE A 3 -13.18 6.91 -14.94
N ALA A 4 -11.98 7.48 -15.03
CA ALA A 4 -10.73 6.72 -14.90
C ALA A 4 -10.49 6.18 -13.48
N ARG A 5 -10.87 6.95 -12.45
CA ARG A 5 -10.79 6.53 -11.05
C ARG A 5 -11.78 5.42 -10.71
N TRP A 6 -12.97 5.43 -11.32
CA TRP A 6 -13.99 4.41 -11.07
C TRP A 6 -13.59 3.05 -11.67
N GLY A 7 -13.01 3.04 -12.88
CA GLY A 7 -12.49 1.81 -13.49
C GLY A 7 -11.39 1.15 -12.64
N LYS A 8 -10.38 1.94 -12.22
CA LYS A 8 -9.30 1.46 -11.34
C LYS A 8 -9.80 0.97 -9.99
N LYS A 9 -10.84 1.61 -9.45
CA LYS A 9 -11.45 1.20 -8.17
C LYS A 9 -12.13 -0.16 -8.25
N SER A 10 -12.88 -0.42 -9.32
CA SER A 10 -13.55 -1.71 -9.52
C SER A 10 -12.54 -2.85 -9.70
N GLU A 11 -11.47 -2.60 -10.46
CA GLU A 11 -10.44 -3.59 -10.75
C GLU A 11 -9.61 -3.93 -9.50
N ALA A 12 -9.20 -2.91 -8.74
CA ALA A 12 -8.46 -3.10 -7.49
C ALA A 12 -9.30 -3.78 -6.39
N THR A 13 -10.62 -3.53 -6.34
CA THR A 13 -11.51 -4.25 -5.41
C THR A 13 -11.61 -5.73 -5.79
N LYS A 14 -11.72 -6.02 -7.09
CA LYS A 14 -11.76 -7.40 -7.58
C LYS A 14 -10.46 -8.15 -7.32
N LEU A 15 -9.31 -7.48 -7.45
CA LEU A 15 -8.01 -8.05 -7.10
C LEU A 15 -7.96 -8.45 -5.61
N LEU A 16 -8.49 -7.61 -4.70
CA LEU A 16 -8.57 -7.93 -3.27
C LEU A 16 -9.46 -9.16 -2.99
N GLU A 17 -10.56 -9.31 -3.74
CA GLU A 17 -11.44 -10.47 -3.64
C GLU A 17 -10.78 -11.74 -4.23
N GLU A 18 -10.03 -11.62 -5.32
CA GLU A 18 -9.33 -12.74 -5.96
C GLU A 18 -8.14 -13.25 -5.13
N VAL A 19 -7.48 -12.37 -4.37
CA VAL A 19 -6.40 -12.78 -3.45
C VAL A 19 -6.91 -13.18 -2.06
N ALA A 20 -8.21 -13.06 -1.79
CA ALA A 20 -8.80 -13.47 -0.52
C ALA A 20 -8.69 -15.00 -0.37
N GLY A 21 -7.70 -15.45 0.41
CA GLY A 21 -7.39 -16.88 0.63
C GLY A 21 -6.08 -17.36 -0.01
N VAL A 22 -5.41 -16.52 -0.80
CA VAL A 22 -4.04 -16.77 -1.28
C VAL A 22 -3.07 -16.05 -0.34
N PRO A 23 -2.02 -16.72 0.18
CA PRO A 23 -0.97 -16.04 0.95
C PRO A 23 -0.36 -14.93 0.10
N THR A 24 -0.71 -13.68 0.43
CA THR A 24 -0.30 -12.48 -0.30
C THR A 24 0.43 -11.58 0.68
N SER A 25 1.54 -11.02 0.25
CA SER A 25 2.30 -10.06 1.04
C SER A 25 1.41 -8.89 1.49
N ALA A 26 1.49 -8.53 2.77
CA ALA A 26 0.79 -7.37 3.31
C ALA A 26 1.20 -6.07 2.58
N TYR A 27 2.46 -5.97 2.14
CA TYR A 27 2.92 -4.85 1.32
C TYR A 27 2.15 -4.75 -0.01
N SER A 28 1.97 -5.88 -0.71
CA SER A 28 1.23 -5.92 -1.96
C SER A 28 -0.24 -5.50 -1.77
N VAL A 29 -0.88 -5.95 -0.69
CA VAL A 29 -2.25 -5.55 -0.33
C VAL A 29 -2.32 -4.05 0.00
N ALA A 30 -1.29 -3.51 0.67
CA ALA A 30 -1.20 -2.08 0.94
C ALA A 30 -1.18 -1.22 -0.33
N GLY A 31 -0.42 -1.65 -1.35
CA GLY A 31 -0.39 -0.99 -2.67
C GLY A 31 -1.79 -0.90 -3.29
N VAL A 32 -2.59 -1.97 -3.20
CA VAL A 32 -3.97 -1.96 -3.71
C VAL A 32 -4.82 -0.94 -2.96
N TYR A 33 -4.78 -0.93 -1.63
CA TYR A 33 -5.51 0.08 -0.85
C TYR A 33 -5.02 1.51 -1.10
N GLY A 34 -3.72 1.70 -1.33
CA GLY A 34 -3.12 2.98 -1.71
C GLY A 34 -3.65 3.49 -3.05
N ALA A 35 -3.66 2.63 -4.07
CA ALA A 35 -4.22 2.94 -5.39
C ALA A 35 -5.74 3.24 -5.35
N LEU A 36 -6.45 2.68 -4.37
CA LEU A 36 -7.86 2.95 -4.09
C LEU A 36 -8.10 4.26 -3.33
N GLY A 37 -7.05 4.92 -2.87
CA GLY A 37 -7.12 6.09 -1.99
C GLY A 37 -7.56 5.77 -0.56
N ASN A 38 -7.63 4.48 -0.18
CA ASN A 38 -7.98 4.07 1.18
C ASN A 38 -6.71 4.05 2.05
N LYS A 39 -6.29 5.25 2.46
CA LYS A 39 -5.03 5.45 3.19
C LYS A 39 -4.96 4.67 4.50
N ASP A 40 -6.06 4.62 5.26
CA ASP A 40 -6.06 3.97 6.57
C ASP A 40 -5.82 2.47 6.45
N LYS A 41 -6.51 1.78 5.54
CA LYS A 41 -6.25 0.36 5.27
C LYS A 41 -4.87 0.12 4.66
N ALA A 42 -4.39 1.02 3.81
CA ALA A 42 -3.05 0.91 3.28
C ALA A 42 -1.99 0.98 4.40
N PHE A 43 -2.12 1.91 5.35
CA PHE A 43 -1.20 1.98 6.50
C PHE A 43 -1.32 0.80 7.45
N GLU A 44 -2.52 0.25 7.66
CA GLU A 44 -2.70 -0.97 8.44
C GLU A 44 -1.86 -2.12 7.85
N MET A 45 -1.97 -2.32 6.54
CA MET A 45 -1.22 -3.37 5.82
C MET A 45 0.28 -3.08 5.75
N LEU A 46 0.69 -1.82 5.62
CA LEU A 46 2.11 -1.45 5.68
C LEU A 46 2.74 -1.69 7.06
N ASN A 47 1.98 -1.47 8.15
CA ASN A 47 2.46 -1.79 9.50
C ASN A 47 2.55 -3.31 9.70
N GLN A 48 1.57 -4.07 9.20
CA GLN A 48 1.67 -5.53 9.22
C GLN A 48 2.88 -6.02 8.44
N ALA A 49 3.12 -5.50 7.24
CA ALA A 49 4.31 -5.82 6.44
C ALA A 49 5.61 -5.50 7.21
N TYR A 50 5.62 -4.41 7.97
CA TYR A 50 6.75 -4.07 8.85
C TYR A 50 6.97 -5.11 9.95
N ASP A 51 5.91 -5.49 10.66
CA ASP A 51 5.98 -6.48 11.74
C ASP A 51 6.39 -7.87 11.22
N GLU A 52 6.02 -8.20 9.97
CA GLU A 52 6.41 -9.42 9.26
C GLU A 52 7.83 -9.37 8.67
N HIS A 53 8.53 -8.24 8.77
CA HIS A 53 9.80 -7.96 8.11
C HIS A 53 9.77 -8.23 6.60
N ASP A 54 8.67 -7.83 5.95
CA ASP A 54 8.46 -8.02 4.52
C ASP A 54 9.56 -7.30 3.71
N MET A 55 10.28 -8.08 2.90
CA MET A 55 11.37 -7.56 2.06
C MET A 55 10.89 -6.52 1.05
N GLN A 56 9.62 -6.49 0.69
CA GLN A 56 9.07 -5.52 -0.26
C GLN A 56 9.06 -4.08 0.28
N LEU A 57 9.21 -3.88 1.59
CA LEU A 57 9.30 -2.54 2.21
C LEU A 57 10.45 -1.69 1.68
N VAL A 58 11.48 -2.29 1.08
CA VAL A 58 12.56 -1.55 0.40
C VAL A 58 12.05 -0.67 -0.74
N SER A 59 10.89 -1.00 -1.30
CA SER A 59 10.27 -0.30 -2.42
C SER A 59 9.40 0.89 -2.01
N LEU A 60 9.20 1.14 -0.70
CA LEU A 60 8.29 2.17 -0.19
C LEU A 60 8.46 3.53 -0.91
N LYS A 61 9.69 4.00 -1.08
CA LYS A 61 9.97 5.32 -1.67
C LYS A 61 9.68 5.41 -3.17
N VAL A 62 9.64 4.29 -3.89
CA VAL A 62 9.59 4.25 -5.36
C VAL A 62 8.27 3.71 -5.90
N ASP A 63 7.48 3.04 -5.07
CA ASP A 63 6.21 2.44 -5.48
C ASP A 63 5.15 3.52 -5.81
N PRO A 64 4.65 3.60 -7.06
CA PRO A 64 3.63 4.56 -7.45
C PRO A 64 2.26 4.31 -6.80
N ALA A 65 1.97 3.08 -6.37
CA ALA A 65 0.72 2.76 -5.70
C ALA A 65 0.60 3.45 -4.33
N LEU A 66 1.74 3.90 -3.79
CA LEU A 66 1.85 4.60 -2.52
C LEU A 66 2.02 6.12 -2.67
N ASP A 67 1.95 6.68 -3.87
CA ASP A 67 2.13 8.12 -4.14
C ASP A 67 1.20 8.97 -3.26
N ASP A 68 -0.07 8.58 -3.13
CA ASP A 68 -1.07 9.29 -2.33
C ASP A 68 -0.80 9.25 -0.81
N LEU A 69 0.07 8.33 -0.35
CA LEU A 69 0.47 8.19 1.06
C LEU A 69 1.71 9.04 1.40
N ARG A 70 2.52 9.44 0.42
CA ARG A 70 3.81 10.11 0.66
C ARG A 70 3.71 11.44 1.41
N HIS A 71 2.55 12.10 1.36
CA HIS A 71 2.29 13.35 2.07
C HIS A 71 1.75 13.17 3.50
N ASP A 72 1.50 11.94 3.93
CA ASP A 72 1.02 11.62 5.27
C ASP A 72 2.20 11.40 6.23
N ALA A 73 2.14 11.99 7.43
CA ALA A 73 3.22 11.88 8.42
C ALA A 73 3.52 10.42 8.82
N ARG A 74 2.52 9.53 8.77
CA ARG A 74 2.69 8.09 9.01
C ARG A 74 3.65 7.44 8.02
N PHE A 75 3.71 7.94 6.78
CA PHE A 75 4.61 7.42 5.77
C PHE A 75 6.07 7.73 6.10
N THR A 76 6.35 8.97 6.53
CA THR A 76 7.70 9.37 6.96
C THR A 76 8.17 8.57 8.17
N ASP A 77 7.28 8.32 9.14
CA ASP A 77 7.60 7.46 10.30
C ASP A 77 7.92 6.02 9.87
N LEU A 78 7.13 5.44 8.96
CA LEU A 78 7.38 4.10 8.45
C LEU A 78 8.74 3.99 7.73
N ILE A 79 9.08 4.95 6.85
CA ILE A 79 10.40 5.02 6.20
C ILE A 79 11.53 4.98 7.24
N ARG A 80 11.37 5.73 8.34
CA ARG A 80 12.35 5.80 9.43
C ARG A 80 12.48 4.45 10.14
N ARG A 81 11.36 3.82 10.47
CA ARG A 81 11.31 2.51 11.14
C ARG A 81 11.94 1.40 10.31
N VAL A 82 11.76 1.44 8.99
CA VAL A 82 12.39 0.51 8.02
C VAL A 82 13.89 0.80 7.86
N GLY A 83 14.35 2.01 8.19
CA GLY A 83 15.75 2.42 8.07
C GLY A 83 16.14 2.89 6.67
N LEU A 84 15.17 3.35 5.88
CA LEU A 84 15.42 3.91 4.55
C LEU A 84 15.91 5.36 4.66
N PRO A 85 16.79 5.82 3.75
CA PRO A 85 17.28 7.19 3.77
C PRO A 85 16.12 8.16 3.62
N HIS A 86 16.14 9.26 4.37
CA HIS A 86 15.13 10.32 4.29
C HIS A 86 15.41 11.26 3.13
#